data_AF-A0A3C0AHL5-F1
#
_entry.id   AF-A0A3C0AHL5-F1
#
_cell.length_a   1.000
_cell.length_b   1.000
_cell.length_c   1.000
_cell.angle_alpha   90.00
_cell.angle_beta   90.00
_cell.angle_gamma   90.00
#
_symmetry.space_group_name_H-M   'P 1'
#
loop_
_entity.id
_entity.type
_entity.pdbx_description
1 polymer ?
#
loop_
_entity_poly.entity_id
_entity_poly.type
_entity_poly.pdbx_seq_one_letter_code
_entity_poly.pdbx_strand_id
1 'polypeptide(L)'
;MLEGLFYRNRRLLILMMALITVAGLSSYYVLPRMEDPVLTQRVARVNTRFPGADATRVESLVSEKLEEELREIDEIKELRTISRSGMSSMTIELRDDVYEVDEVWSRIRDKIDDARVEFPAGAKEPDFEELEVKAYALIVALVWDNPNDVNYAVLRRSAKQLEDRLRAISGTEDIDTFGDPDEEIVVEIQPDKIAALGLSVKEIAAQVESSDAKLTAGQLRGTKSDLLIDVDSELDSLSRIANTPVQFGSEGHSVQLGDIATIHKGVALPLSSLVIADGKPAVTLGMFVRDSVRIDHWSQAAKAALDEFEQNLADDVSVQTLFDQNR
;
A
#
# COMPACT_ATOMS: atom_id res chain seq x y z
N MET A 1 13.83 -45.68 -40.72
CA MET A 1 12.78 -46.66 -40.34
C MET A 1 11.43 -46.03 -39.94
N LEU A 2 11.37 -44.75 -39.55
CA LEU A 2 10.10 -44.09 -39.15
C LEU A 2 9.22 -43.59 -40.33
N GLU A 3 9.81 -43.22 -41.47
CA GLU A 3 9.08 -42.60 -42.58
C GLU A 3 7.99 -43.47 -43.23
N GLY A 4 8.12 -44.80 -43.20
CA GLY A 4 7.13 -45.72 -43.79
C GLY A 4 6.05 -46.23 -42.83
N LEU A 5 6.17 -45.97 -41.52
CA LEU A 5 5.35 -46.61 -40.48
C LEU A 5 3.88 -46.15 -40.56
N PHE A 6 3.68 -44.84 -40.75
CA PHE A 6 2.36 -44.22 -40.84
C PHE A 6 1.64 -44.49 -42.16
N TYR A 7 2.42 -44.64 -43.25
CA TYR A 7 1.89 -44.99 -44.56
C TYR A 7 1.41 -46.44 -44.62
N ARG A 8 2.14 -47.37 -43.97
CA ARG A 8 1.80 -48.80 -43.96
C ARG A 8 0.66 -49.14 -43.00
N ASN A 9 0.48 -48.39 -41.93
CA ASN A 9 -0.54 -48.61 -40.90
C ASN A 9 -1.50 -47.41 -40.78
N ARG A 10 -2.50 -47.32 -41.68
CA ARG A 10 -3.51 -46.25 -41.68
C ARG A 10 -4.22 -46.05 -40.33
N ARG A 11 -4.43 -47.13 -39.57
CA ARG A 11 -5.03 -47.08 -38.22
C ARG A 11 -4.14 -46.31 -37.22
N LEU A 12 -2.83 -46.49 -37.30
CA LEU A 12 -1.86 -45.78 -36.46
C LEU A 12 -1.84 -44.28 -36.78
N LEU A 13 -1.89 -43.92 -38.06
CA LEU A 13 -1.96 -42.53 -38.50
C LEU A 13 -3.24 -41.84 -38.00
N ILE A 14 -4.40 -42.50 -38.13
CA ILE A 14 -5.69 -41.95 -37.64
C ILE A 14 -5.66 -41.79 -36.12
N LEU A 15 -5.14 -42.79 -35.40
CA LEU A 15 -5.02 -42.71 -33.94
C LEU A 15 -4.09 -41.57 -33.51
N MET A 16 -2.99 -41.36 -34.23
CA MET A 16 -2.05 -40.27 -33.94
C MET A 16 -2.61 -38.89 -34.26
N MET A 17 -3.32 -38.75 -35.38
CA MET A 17 -4.05 -37.51 -35.68
C MET A 17 -5.10 -37.24 -34.61
N ALA A 18 -5.91 -38.24 -34.23
CA ALA A 18 -6.90 -38.10 -33.19
C ALA A 18 -6.27 -37.71 -31.84
N LEU A 19 -5.14 -38.32 -31.47
CA LEU A 19 -4.42 -38.00 -30.24
C LEU A 19 -3.91 -36.55 -30.26
N ILE A 20 -3.30 -36.09 -31.36
CA ILE A 20 -2.81 -34.72 -31.51
C ILE A 20 -3.98 -33.73 -31.48
N THR A 21 -5.10 -34.04 -32.14
CA THR A 21 -6.30 -33.17 -32.12
C THR A 21 -6.90 -33.06 -30.72
N VAL A 22 -7.03 -34.18 -29.99
CA VAL A 22 -7.55 -34.16 -28.61
C VAL A 22 -6.59 -33.43 -27.68
N ALA A 23 -5.28 -33.66 -27.80
CA ALA A 23 -4.27 -32.94 -27.02
C ALA A 23 -4.29 -31.43 -27.32
N GLY A 24 -4.35 -31.04 -28.60
CA GLY A 24 -4.41 -29.65 -29.02
C GLY A 24 -5.68 -28.93 -28.55
N LEU A 25 -6.85 -29.59 -28.65
CA LEU A 25 -8.10 -29.06 -28.11
C LEU A 25 -8.03 -28.91 -26.59
N SER A 26 -7.49 -29.91 -25.89
CA SER A 26 -7.32 -29.84 -24.43
C SER A 26 -6.39 -28.68 -24.02
N SER A 27 -5.26 -28.51 -24.71
CA SER A 27 -4.34 -27.39 -24.45
C SER A 27 -4.97 -26.04 -24.76
N TYR A 28 -5.78 -25.92 -25.81
CA TYR A 28 -6.47 -24.67 -26.17
C TYR A 28 -7.44 -24.19 -25.07
N TYR A 29 -8.07 -25.11 -24.33
CA TYR A 29 -8.96 -24.75 -23.22
C TYR A 29 -8.21 -24.37 -21.94
N VAL A 30 -6.98 -24.84 -21.75
CA VAL A 30 -6.19 -24.61 -20.53
C VAL A 30 -5.22 -23.44 -20.66
N LEU A 31 -4.84 -23.05 -21.89
CA LEU A 31 -3.85 -22.00 -22.12
C LEU A 31 -4.31 -20.66 -21.50
N PRO A 32 -3.50 -20.04 -20.62
CA PRO A 32 -3.75 -18.70 -20.13
C PRO A 32 -3.82 -17.71 -21.30
N ARG A 33 -4.75 -16.77 -21.22
CA ARG A 33 -4.91 -15.69 -22.20
C ARG A 33 -4.79 -14.38 -21.49
N MET A 34 -3.88 -13.54 -21.98
CA MET A 34 -3.66 -12.18 -21.52
C MET A 34 -3.53 -11.29 -22.76
N GLU A 35 -4.12 -10.10 -22.71
CA GLU A 35 -4.02 -9.12 -23.78
C GLU A 35 -2.64 -8.45 -23.76
N ASP A 36 -2.16 -8.11 -22.56
CA ASP A 36 -0.86 -7.51 -22.34
C ASP A 36 0.22 -8.57 -21.99
N PRO A 37 1.44 -8.45 -22.54
CA PRO A 37 2.54 -9.33 -22.18
C PRO A 37 3.07 -9.01 -20.78
N VAL A 38 3.48 -10.04 -20.04
CA VAL A 38 4.21 -9.87 -18.78
C VAL A 38 5.57 -9.24 -19.08
N LEU A 39 5.80 -8.05 -18.51
CA LEU A 39 7.08 -7.35 -18.61
C LEU A 39 7.91 -7.65 -17.36
N THR A 40 9.20 -7.99 -17.56
CA THR A 40 10.14 -8.13 -16.45
C THR A 40 10.34 -6.77 -15.77
N GLN A 41 10.19 -6.72 -14.45
CA GLN A 41 10.38 -5.51 -13.65
C GLN A 41 11.88 -5.15 -13.60
N ARG A 42 12.30 -4.26 -14.51
CA ARG A 42 13.69 -3.79 -14.63
C ARG A 42 13.89 -2.38 -14.08
N VAL A 43 12.90 -1.83 -13.40
CA VAL A 43 12.97 -0.47 -12.86
C VAL A 43 12.62 -0.52 -11.37
N ALA A 44 13.44 0.16 -10.56
CA ALA A 44 13.17 0.35 -9.14
C ALA A 44 13.39 1.82 -8.76
N ARG A 45 12.86 2.21 -7.60
CA ARG A 45 13.02 3.55 -7.03
C ARG A 45 13.57 3.44 -5.61
N VAL A 46 14.46 4.37 -5.29
CA VAL A 46 14.99 4.57 -3.94
C VAL A 46 14.70 5.98 -3.49
N ASN A 47 13.97 6.12 -2.39
CA ASN A 47 13.66 7.42 -1.78
C ASN A 47 14.34 7.54 -0.42
N THR A 48 15.19 8.55 -0.27
CA THR A 48 15.88 8.81 1.00
C THR A 48 15.52 10.21 1.50
N ARG A 49 14.93 10.28 2.69
CA ARG A 49 14.56 11.55 3.35
C ARG A 49 15.74 12.06 4.17
N PHE A 50 16.09 13.32 4.01
CA PHE A 50 17.09 14.01 4.82
C PHE A 50 16.60 15.41 5.24
N PRO A 51 15.62 15.48 6.16
CA PRO A 51 14.93 16.73 6.49
C PRO A 51 15.90 17.82 6.99
N GLY A 52 15.68 19.05 6.54
CA GLY A 52 16.49 20.21 6.96
C GLY A 52 17.79 20.43 6.17
N ALA A 53 18.10 19.57 5.19
CA ALA A 53 19.19 19.78 4.24
C ALA A 53 18.72 20.52 2.96
N ASP A 54 19.59 21.34 2.39
CA ASP A 54 19.40 21.92 1.06
C ASP A 54 19.72 20.89 -0.03
N ALA A 55 19.35 21.18 -1.28
CA ALA A 55 19.49 20.22 -2.38
C ALA A 55 20.95 19.79 -2.61
N THR A 56 21.90 20.73 -2.54
CA THR A 56 23.34 20.46 -2.72
C THR A 56 23.88 19.55 -1.62
N ARG A 57 23.45 19.73 -0.37
CA ARG A 57 23.89 18.85 0.72
C ARG A 57 23.25 17.47 0.64
N VAL A 58 22.00 17.36 0.18
CA VAL A 58 21.35 16.07 -0.09
C VAL A 58 22.09 15.33 -1.19
N GLU A 59 22.46 16.03 -2.27
CA GLU A 59 23.22 15.47 -3.37
C GLU A 59 24.56 14.88 -2.89
N SER A 60 25.42 15.68 -2.27
CA SER A 60 26.76 15.22 -1.89
C SER A 60 26.82 14.23 -0.74
N LEU A 61 25.86 14.27 0.20
CA LEU A 61 25.91 13.41 1.40
C LEU A 61 25.02 12.16 1.33
N VAL A 62 24.12 12.08 0.35
CA VAL A 62 23.17 10.97 0.22
C VAL A 62 23.17 10.43 -1.21
N SER A 63 22.89 11.28 -2.20
CA SER A 63 22.74 10.84 -3.59
C SER A 63 24.05 10.30 -4.16
N GLU A 64 25.16 11.03 -4.01
CA GLU A 64 26.49 10.59 -4.46
C GLU A 64 26.91 9.28 -3.79
N LYS A 65 26.61 9.10 -2.50
CA LYS A 65 26.93 7.87 -1.75
C LYS A 65 26.18 6.64 -2.24
N LEU A 66 24.89 6.81 -2.54
CA LEU A 66 24.10 5.76 -3.17
C LEU A 66 24.62 5.45 -4.58
N GLU A 67 24.93 6.48 -5.38
CA GLU A 67 25.44 6.28 -6.74
C GLU A 67 26.81 5.59 -6.76
N GLU A 68 27.70 5.93 -5.83
CA GLU A 68 29.03 5.31 -5.71
C GLU A 68 28.92 3.79 -5.50
N GLU A 69 28.12 3.36 -4.51
CA GLU A 69 27.93 1.93 -4.22
C GLU A 69 27.18 1.17 -5.32
N LEU A 70 26.14 1.80 -5.90
CA LEU A 70 25.32 1.16 -6.92
C LEU A 70 26.03 1.03 -8.27
N ARG A 71 26.98 1.91 -8.58
CA ARG A 71 27.79 1.80 -9.82
C ARG A 71 28.66 0.55 -9.87
N GLU A 72 28.88 -0.14 -8.74
CA GLU A 72 29.60 -1.42 -8.72
C GLU A 72 28.78 -2.58 -9.31
N ILE A 73 27.46 -2.39 -9.51
CA ILE A 73 26.57 -3.41 -10.03
C ILE A 73 26.50 -3.27 -11.56
N ASP A 74 27.21 -4.17 -12.24
CA ASP A 74 27.34 -4.17 -13.70
C ASP A 74 25.97 -4.21 -14.39
N GLU A 75 24.98 -4.91 -13.84
CA GLU A 75 23.65 -5.11 -14.44
C GLU A 75 22.79 -3.84 -14.52
N ILE A 76 23.20 -2.76 -13.85
CA ILE A 76 22.51 -1.47 -13.91
C ILE A 76 22.85 -0.78 -15.24
N LYS A 77 21.81 -0.39 -15.97
CA LYS A 77 21.88 0.35 -17.23
C LYS A 77 21.94 1.85 -17.00
N GLU A 78 21.05 2.37 -16.15
CA GLU A 78 20.97 3.80 -15.84
C GLU A 78 20.62 4.02 -14.36
N LEU A 79 21.30 4.98 -13.74
CA LEU A 79 20.93 5.58 -12.46
C LEU A 79 20.51 7.02 -12.72
N ARG A 80 19.28 7.38 -12.35
CA ARG A 80 18.76 8.74 -12.47
C ARG A 80 18.36 9.27 -11.11
N THR A 81 19.11 10.24 -10.60
CA THR A 81 18.86 10.83 -9.28
C THR A 81 18.35 12.26 -9.37
N ILE A 82 17.38 12.59 -8.53
CA ILE A 82 16.83 13.94 -8.37
C ILE A 82 16.93 14.30 -6.89
N SER A 83 17.76 15.28 -6.58
CA SER A 83 17.95 15.79 -5.22
C SER A 83 17.21 17.10 -5.04
N ARG A 84 16.36 17.16 -4.02
CA ARG A 84 15.62 18.36 -3.62
C ARG A 84 15.89 18.63 -2.15
N SER A 85 15.52 19.82 -1.68
CA SER A 85 15.63 20.11 -0.24
C SER A 85 14.86 19.06 0.56
N GLY A 86 15.54 18.42 1.51
CA GLY A 86 14.95 17.41 2.37
C GLY A 86 14.85 15.99 1.80
N MET A 87 15.14 15.75 0.51
CA MET A 87 14.83 14.46 -0.13
C MET A 87 15.68 14.14 -1.37
N SER A 88 16.14 12.90 -1.46
CA SER A 88 16.77 12.30 -2.65
C SER A 88 15.86 11.23 -3.22
N SER A 89 15.58 11.27 -4.53
CA SER A 89 14.83 10.25 -5.25
C SER A 89 15.68 9.72 -6.41
N MET A 90 16.03 8.43 -6.36
CA MET A 90 16.81 7.74 -7.38
C MET A 90 15.96 6.72 -8.09
N THR A 91 16.03 6.67 -9.42
CA THR A 91 15.44 5.63 -10.26
C THR A 91 16.57 4.77 -10.82
N ILE A 92 16.44 3.46 -10.68
CA ILE A 92 17.41 2.45 -11.10
C ILE A 92 16.79 1.68 -12.26
N GLU A 93 17.44 1.65 -13.42
CA GLU A 93 17.05 0.83 -14.57
C GLU A 93 18.10 -0.27 -14.81
N LEU A 94 17.68 -1.52 -14.87
CA LEU A 94 18.52 -2.66 -15.23
C LEU A 94 18.63 -2.81 -16.75
N ARG A 95 19.69 -3.47 -17.22
CA ARG A 95 19.83 -3.79 -18.64
C ARG A 95 18.73 -4.75 -19.13
N ASP A 96 18.39 -4.60 -20.41
CA ASP A 96 17.33 -5.37 -21.07
C ASP A 96 17.66 -6.88 -21.18
N ASP A 97 18.94 -7.26 -21.07
CA ASP A 97 19.43 -8.63 -21.12
C ASP A 97 19.44 -9.35 -19.76
N VAL A 98 19.04 -8.66 -18.68
CA VAL A 98 18.86 -9.24 -17.35
C VAL A 98 17.49 -9.93 -17.30
N TYR A 99 17.51 -11.25 -17.12
CA TYR A 99 16.31 -12.08 -16.95
C TYR A 99 16.09 -12.48 -15.49
N GLU A 100 17.16 -12.72 -14.73
CA GLU A 100 17.12 -13.05 -13.30
C GLU A 100 17.22 -11.76 -12.47
N VAL A 101 16.14 -10.97 -12.48
CA VAL A 101 16.13 -9.64 -11.83
C VAL A 101 16.16 -9.72 -10.31
N ASP A 102 15.56 -10.74 -9.70
CA ASP A 102 15.45 -10.88 -8.24
C ASP A 102 16.82 -10.95 -7.55
N GLU A 103 17.77 -11.68 -8.14
CA GLU A 103 19.14 -11.78 -7.61
C GLU A 103 19.87 -10.42 -7.69
N VAL A 104 19.63 -9.67 -8.77
CA VAL A 104 20.19 -8.33 -8.94
C VAL A 104 19.58 -7.36 -7.94
N TRP A 105 18.26 -7.40 -7.74
CA TRP A 105 17.57 -6.56 -6.75
C TRP A 105 18.01 -6.86 -5.32
N SER A 106 18.26 -8.12 -4.97
CA SER A 106 18.85 -8.47 -3.68
C SER A 106 20.20 -7.82 -3.48
N ARG A 107 21.11 -7.90 -4.47
CA ARG A 107 22.43 -7.25 -4.39
C ARG A 107 22.34 -5.73 -4.35
N ILE A 108 21.39 -5.13 -5.07
CA ILE A 108 21.12 -3.69 -5.01
C ILE A 108 20.70 -3.29 -3.60
N ARG A 109 19.83 -4.07 -2.95
CA ARG A 109 19.39 -3.82 -1.58
C ARG A 109 20.56 -3.87 -0.60
N ASP A 110 21.41 -4.87 -0.73
CA ASP A 110 22.64 -4.98 0.08
C ASP A 110 23.55 -3.76 -0.12
N LYS A 111 23.73 -3.29 -1.37
CA LYS A 111 24.53 -2.08 -1.67
C LYS A 111 23.92 -0.79 -1.13
N ILE A 112 22.59 -0.68 -1.11
CA ILE A 112 21.90 0.45 -0.48
C ILE A 112 22.15 0.46 1.04
N ASP A 113 22.14 -0.72 1.67
CA ASP A 113 22.44 -0.86 3.09
C ASP A 113 23.90 -0.55 3.43
N ASP A 114 24.85 -0.91 2.55
CA ASP A 114 26.25 -0.53 2.66
C ASP A 114 26.42 1.00 2.57
N ALA A 115 25.83 1.64 1.56
CA ALA A 115 25.87 3.10 1.36
C ALA A 115 25.30 3.86 2.56
N ARG A 116 24.24 3.32 3.16
CA ARG A 116 23.55 3.90 4.32
C ARG A 116 24.49 4.11 5.51
N VAL A 117 25.50 3.27 5.69
CA VAL A 117 26.47 3.39 6.80
C VAL A 117 27.26 4.71 6.71
N GLU A 118 27.45 5.26 5.51
CA GLU A 118 28.16 6.51 5.29
C GLU A 118 27.29 7.77 5.46
N PHE A 119 25.98 7.61 5.66
CA PHE A 119 25.06 8.74 5.72
C PHE A 119 25.26 9.59 6.97
N PRO A 120 25.04 10.92 6.86
CA PRO A 120 25.11 11.82 8.01
C PRO A 120 23.98 11.57 9.01
N ALA A 121 24.23 11.92 10.28
CA ALA A 121 23.21 11.93 11.31
C ALA A 121 22.03 12.85 10.90
N GLY A 122 20.83 12.26 10.82
CA GLY A 122 19.61 12.96 10.39
C GLY A 122 19.04 12.49 9.05
N ALA A 123 19.83 11.79 8.23
CA ALA A 123 19.30 11.05 7.09
C ALA A 123 18.48 9.85 7.58
N LYS A 124 17.33 9.62 6.96
CA LYS A 124 16.47 8.46 7.22
C LYS A 124 16.92 7.28 6.37
N GLU A 125 16.42 6.09 6.71
CA GLU A 125 16.64 4.88 5.93
C GLU A 125 16.12 5.07 4.50
N PRO A 126 16.87 4.64 3.47
CA PRO A 126 16.37 4.56 2.12
C PRO A 126 15.17 3.62 2.02
N ASP A 127 14.15 4.07 1.33
CA ASP A 127 12.98 3.27 0.98
C ASP A 127 13.15 2.75 -0.45
N PHE A 128 13.37 1.44 -0.60
CA PHE A 128 13.57 0.77 -1.89
C PHE A 128 12.29 0.08 -2.32
N GLU A 129 11.81 0.42 -3.51
CA GLU A 129 10.58 -0.07 -4.11
C GLU A 129 10.84 -0.49 -5.56
N GLU A 130 10.51 -1.73 -5.89
CA GLU A 130 10.53 -2.21 -7.28
C GLU A 130 9.28 -1.67 -7.98
N LEU A 131 9.46 -1.01 -9.14
CA LEU A 131 8.33 -0.45 -9.86
C LEU A 131 7.66 -1.56 -10.67
N GLU A 132 6.47 -1.96 -10.22
CA GLU A 132 5.67 -2.93 -10.94
C GLU A 132 5.13 -2.33 -12.25
N VAL A 133 5.59 -2.87 -13.38
CA VAL A 133 5.00 -2.57 -14.69
C VAL A 133 4.05 -3.72 -15.05
N LYS A 134 2.93 -3.79 -14.32
CA LYS A 134 1.83 -4.72 -14.58
C LYS A 134 0.58 -3.96 -14.99
N ALA A 135 -0.19 -4.54 -15.90
CA ALA A 135 -1.50 -4.00 -16.26
C ALA A 135 -2.54 -4.43 -15.23
N TYR A 136 -3.40 -3.51 -14.79
CA TYR A 136 -4.57 -3.86 -14.00
C TYR A 136 -5.54 -4.67 -14.86
N ALA A 137 -5.97 -5.84 -14.40
CA ALA A 137 -6.97 -6.65 -15.10
C ALA A 137 -8.37 -6.02 -15.01
N LEU A 138 -8.65 -5.33 -13.91
CA LEU A 138 -9.92 -4.68 -13.63
C LEU A 138 -9.66 -3.50 -12.70
N ILE A 139 -10.35 -2.37 -12.93
CA ILE A 139 -10.32 -1.18 -12.07
C ILE A 139 -11.76 -0.84 -11.70
N VAL A 140 -12.02 -0.77 -10.39
CA VAL A 140 -13.33 -0.47 -9.83
C VAL A 140 -13.23 0.72 -8.91
N ALA A 141 -14.14 1.68 -9.03
CA ALA A 141 -14.29 2.79 -8.11
C ALA A 141 -15.53 2.60 -7.24
N LEU A 142 -15.36 2.78 -5.94
CA LEU A 142 -16.45 3.06 -5.02
C LEU A 142 -16.62 4.57 -4.97
N VAL A 143 -17.76 5.04 -5.44
CA VAL A 143 -18.06 6.45 -5.62
C VAL A 143 -19.04 6.89 -4.55
N TRP A 144 -18.75 8.02 -3.92
CA TRP A 144 -19.68 8.65 -3.01
C TRP A 144 -20.67 9.52 -3.77
N ASP A 145 -21.98 9.25 -3.64
CA ASP A 145 -22.97 9.86 -4.51
C ASP A 145 -23.22 11.35 -4.25
N ASN A 146 -23.04 11.81 -3.01
CA ASN A 146 -23.20 13.21 -2.63
C ASN A 146 -21.84 13.91 -2.40
N PRO A 147 -21.30 14.63 -3.40
CA PRO A 147 -19.95 15.21 -3.31
C PRO A 147 -19.79 16.30 -2.25
N ASN A 148 -20.88 16.84 -1.68
CA ASN A 148 -20.83 17.95 -0.73
C ASN A 148 -20.61 17.50 0.73
N ASP A 149 -20.83 16.22 1.04
CA ASP A 149 -20.70 15.68 2.40
C ASP A 149 -20.19 14.24 2.32
N VAL A 150 -18.90 14.12 2.04
CA VAL A 150 -18.24 12.83 1.81
C VAL A 150 -17.89 12.19 3.13
N ASN A 151 -18.43 11.00 3.38
CA ASN A 151 -18.02 10.19 4.52
C ASN A 151 -16.91 9.21 4.11
N TYR A 152 -15.67 9.68 4.16
CA TYR A 152 -14.49 8.86 3.83
C TYR A 152 -14.35 7.62 4.71
N ALA A 153 -14.81 7.66 5.97
CA ALA A 153 -14.76 6.48 6.85
C ALA A 153 -15.67 5.35 6.36
N VAL A 154 -16.87 5.69 5.85
CA VAL A 154 -17.76 4.72 5.21
C VAL A 154 -17.16 4.23 3.90
N LEU A 155 -16.65 5.14 3.07
CA LEU A 155 -16.07 4.81 1.77
C LEU A 155 -14.87 3.86 1.90
N ARG A 156 -13.94 4.16 2.82
CA ARG A 156 -12.79 3.33 3.18
C ARG A 156 -13.21 1.95 3.68
N ARG A 157 -14.16 1.90 4.61
CA ARG A 157 -14.63 0.62 5.16
C ARG A 157 -15.28 -0.25 4.09
N SER A 158 -16.08 0.35 3.22
CA SER A 158 -16.68 -0.32 2.07
C SER A 158 -15.60 -0.79 1.08
N ALA A 159 -14.60 0.04 0.80
CA ALA A 159 -13.47 -0.32 -0.05
C ALA A 159 -12.68 -1.49 0.53
N LYS A 160 -12.40 -1.49 1.83
CA LYS A 160 -11.69 -2.59 2.48
C LYS A 160 -12.48 -3.90 2.42
N GLN A 161 -13.79 -3.85 2.64
CA GLN A 161 -14.65 -5.03 2.49
C GLN A 161 -14.69 -5.55 1.06
N LEU A 162 -14.71 -4.66 0.07
CA LEU A 162 -14.67 -5.04 -1.34
C LEU A 162 -13.29 -5.62 -1.71
N GLU A 163 -12.21 -4.99 -1.26
CA GLU A 163 -10.84 -5.45 -1.42
C GLU A 163 -10.69 -6.88 -0.88
N ASP A 164 -11.14 -7.14 0.36
CA ASP A 164 -11.07 -8.48 0.97
C ASP A 164 -11.84 -9.53 0.16
N ARG A 165 -13.03 -9.17 -0.38
CA ARG A 165 -13.82 -10.06 -1.25
C ARG A 165 -13.13 -10.35 -2.57
N LEU A 166 -12.60 -9.33 -3.24
CA LEU A 166 -11.91 -9.46 -4.52
C LEU A 166 -10.57 -10.21 -4.36
N ARG A 167 -9.87 -9.99 -3.25
CA ARG A 167 -8.62 -10.70 -2.91
C ARG A 167 -8.86 -12.18 -2.64
N ALA A 168 -10.05 -12.55 -2.14
CA ALA A 168 -10.44 -13.95 -1.93
C ALA A 168 -10.74 -14.72 -3.23
N ILE A 169 -10.89 -14.05 -4.37
CA ILE A 169 -11.11 -14.69 -5.66
C ILE A 169 -9.85 -15.42 -6.10
N SER A 170 -10.00 -16.70 -6.46
CA SER A 170 -8.87 -17.51 -6.90
C SER A 170 -8.23 -16.90 -8.15
N GLY A 171 -6.94 -16.58 -8.04
CA GLY A 171 -6.17 -15.97 -9.13
C GLY A 171 -5.90 -14.48 -8.98
N THR A 172 -6.53 -13.80 -8.02
CA THR A 172 -6.10 -12.46 -7.61
C THR A 172 -4.69 -12.54 -7.02
N GLU A 173 -3.80 -11.70 -7.52
CA GLU A 173 -2.41 -11.60 -7.04
C GLU A 173 -2.32 -10.54 -5.96
N ASP A 174 -2.65 -9.30 -6.34
CA ASP A 174 -2.67 -8.15 -5.44
C ASP A 174 -3.74 -7.13 -5.86
N ILE A 175 -4.02 -6.17 -4.98
CA ILE A 175 -4.97 -5.10 -5.18
C ILE A 175 -4.37 -3.79 -4.67
N ASP A 176 -4.20 -2.84 -5.58
CA ASP A 176 -3.83 -1.47 -5.24
C ASP A 176 -5.07 -0.67 -4.88
N THR A 177 -4.95 0.16 -3.83
CA THR A 177 -6.02 1.07 -3.39
C THR A 177 -5.57 2.51 -3.55
N PHE A 178 -6.40 3.32 -4.20
CA PHE A 178 -6.17 4.74 -4.43
C PHE A 178 -7.32 5.58 -3.90
N GLY A 179 -7.04 6.80 -3.43
CA GLY A 179 -8.05 7.68 -2.88
C GLY A 179 -8.58 7.26 -1.50
N ASP A 180 -7.85 6.42 -0.77
CA ASP A 180 -8.11 6.06 0.63
C ASP A 180 -7.33 6.97 1.58
N PRO A 181 -7.93 8.07 2.10
CA PRO A 181 -7.24 8.94 3.04
C PRO A 181 -7.12 8.29 4.42
N ASP A 182 -6.03 8.63 5.11
CA ASP A 182 -5.78 8.17 6.48
C ASP A 182 -6.83 8.71 7.46
N GLU A 183 -7.46 7.81 8.23
CA GLU A 183 -8.31 8.21 9.34
C GLU A 183 -7.46 8.81 10.46
N GLU A 184 -7.91 9.93 11.02
CA GLU A 184 -7.29 10.54 12.20
C GLU A 184 -8.34 10.91 13.25
N ILE A 185 -7.91 11.01 14.51
CA ILE A 185 -8.72 11.60 15.56
C ILE A 185 -8.33 13.08 15.67
N VAL A 186 -9.26 13.95 15.28
CA VAL A 186 -9.06 15.40 15.33
C VAL A 186 -9.45 15.89 16.72
N VAL A 187 -8.48 16.50 17.41
CA VAL A 187 -8.70 17.20 18.68
C VAL A 187 -8.73 18.70 18.40
N GLU A 188 -9.93 19.24 18.20
CA GLU A 188 -10.14 20.65 17.88
C GLU A 188 -10.22 21.49 19.16
N ILE A 189 -9.12 22.17 19.49
CA ILE A 189 -8.98 22.97 20.71
C ILE A 189 -9.86 24.22 20.64
N GLN A 190 -10.57 24.52 21.74
CA GLN A 190 -11.37 25.75 21.86
C GLN A 190 -10.51 26.88 22.45
N PRO A 191 -10.11 27.91 21.67
CA PRO A 191 -9.12 28.90 22.09
C PRO A 191 -9.52 29.66 23.36
N ASP A 192 -10.80 30.02 23.48
CA ASP A 192 -11.32 30.78 24.61
C ASP A 192 -11.17 30.03 25.95
N LYS A 193 -11.34 28.70 25.92
CA LYS A 193 -11.25 27.85 27.11
C LYS A 193 -9.82 27.65 27.55
N ILE A 194 -8.91 27.37 26.62
CA ILE A 194 -7.50 27.15 26.96
C ILE A 194 -6.81 28.46 27.40
N ALA A 195 -7.22 29.61 26.84
CA ALA A 195 -6.73 30.92 27.24
C ALA A 195 -7.12 31.25 28.69
N ALA A 196 -8.34 30.91 29.11
CA ALA A 196 -8.79 31.07 30.49
C ALA A 196 -7.99 30.21 31.49
N LEU A 197 -7.46 29.08 31.05
CA LEU A 197 -6.64 28.16 31.84
C LEU A 197 -5.14 28.47 31.76
N GLY A 198 -4.73 29.43 30.92
CA GLY A 198 -3.32 29.76 30.68
C GLY A 198 -2.54 28.64 29.99
N LEU A 199 -3.22 27.75 29.25
CA LEU A 199 -2.62 26.63 28.53
C LEU A 199 -2.32 26.98 27.07
N SER A 200 -1.20 26.48 26.57
CA SER A 200 -0.86 26.49 25.15
C SER A 200 -1.24 25.18 24.47
N VAL A 201 -1.51 25.24 23.16
CA VAL A 201 -1.78 24.05 22.33
C VAL A 201 -0.62 23.04 22.41
N LYS A 202 0.62 23.53 22.50
CA LYS A 202 1.81 22.67 22.59
C LYS A 202 1.86 21.89 23.91
N GLU A 203 1.48 22.51 25.02
CA GLU A 203 1.40 21.82 26.32
C GLU A 203 0.31 20.76 26.33
N ILE A 204 -0.85 21.06 25.74
CA ILE A 204 -1.94 20.08 25.61
C ILE A 204 -1.49 18.89 24.75
N ALA A 205 -0.87 19.15 23.59
CA ALA A 205 -0.37 18.09 22.72
C ALA A 205 0.65 17.18 23.41
N ALA A 206 1.62 17.76 24.14
CA ALA A 206 2.61 16.99 24.89
C ALA A 206 1.97 16.14 26.01
N GLN A 207 0.92 16.65 26.66
CA GLN A 207 0.20 15.91 27.70
C GLN A 207 -0.63 14.76 27.12
N VAL A 208 -1.29 14.96 25.99
CA VAL A 208 -2.00 13.90 25.26
C VAL A 208 -1.02 12.81 24.81
N GLU A 209 0.11 13.20 24.22
CA GLU A 209 1.18 12.26 23.81
C GLU A 209 1.71 11.46 25.01
N SER A 210 1.93 12.11 26.16
CA SER A 210 2.38 11.41 27.38
C SER A 210 1.32 10.49 28.00
N SER A 211 0.05 10.67 27.62
CA SER A 211 -1.07 9.84 28.09
C SER A 211 -1.26 8.58 27.26
N ASP A 212 -0.84 8.58 25.98
CA ASP A 212 -0.90 7.42 25.08
C ASP A 212 0.35 6.54 25.19
N ALA A 213 0.70 6.18 26.42
CA ALA A 213 1.89 5.38 26.67
C ALA A 213 1.56 3.89 26.48
N LYS A 214 1.89 3.31 25.32
CA LYS A 214 1.96 1.84 25.12
C LYS A 214 3.15 1.25 25.88
N LEU A 215 3.12 1.34 27.20
CA LEU A 215 4.18 0.84 28.08
C LEU A 215 3.77 -0.51 28.65
N THR A 216 4.47 -1.57 28.24
CA THR A 216 4.41 -2.84 28.96
C THR A 216 4.96 -2.62 30.37
N ALA A 217 4.13 -2.80 31.41
CA ALA A 217 4.55 -2.64 32.81
C ALA A 217 5.64 -3.64 33.24
N GLY A 218 5.80 -4.73 32.48
CA GLY A 218 6.91 -5.68 32.60
C GLY A 218 6.44 -7.08 32.99
N GLN A 219 7.36 -7.87 33.53
CA GLN A 219 7.08 -9.24 33.96
C GLN A 219 7.45 -9.41 35.43
N LEU A 220 6.47 -9.79 36.25
CA LEU A 220 6.68 -10.14 37.65
C LEU A 220 7.17 -11.59 37.73
N ARG A 221 8.43 -11.79 38.09
CA ARG A 221 9.03 -13.12 38.25
C ARG A 221 8.71 -13.71 39.62
N GLY A 222 7.80 -14.67 39.68
CA GLY A 222 7.46 -15.40 40.89
C GLY A 222 8.28 -16.68 41.05
N THR A 223 8.31 -17.25 42.26
CA THR A 223 9.08 -18.48 42.54
C THR A 223 8.55 -19.73 41.81
N LYS A 224 7.29 -19.70 41.34
CA LYS A 224 6.63 -20.83 40.65
C LYS A 224 6.08 -20.48 39.26
N SER A 225 5.94 -19.20 38.94
CA SER A 225 5.42 -18.73 37.66
C SER A 225 5.79 -17.27 37.45
N ASP A 226 5.97 -16.90 36.19
CA ASP A 226 6.17 -15.52 35.79
C ASP A 226 4.83 -14.95 35.32
N LEU A 227 4.47 -13.75 35.78
CA LEU A 227 3.20 -13.09 35.46
C LEU A 227 3.50 -11.84 34.64
N LEU A 228 2.97 -11.78 33.42
CA LEU A 228 3.08 -10.58 32.59
C LEU A 228 2.11 -9.53 33.14
N ILE A 229 2.59 -8.32 33.36
CA ILE A 229 1.77 -7.18 33.79
C ILE A 229 1.73 -6.21 32.62
N ASP A 230 0.51 -5.93 32.16
CA ASP A 230 0.25 -4.94 31.13
C ASP A 230 -0.64 -3.84 31.70
N VAL A 231 -0.44 -2.61 31.23
CA VAL A 231 -1.25 -1.46 31.64
C VAL A 231 -2.13 -1.11 30.47
N ASP A 232 -3.45 -1.14 30.70
CA ASP A 232 -4.43 -0.75 29.69
C ASP A 232 -4.52 0.79 29.58
N SER A 233 -3.47 1.41 29.04
CA SER A 233 -3.33 2.86 28.85
C SER A 233 -3.51 3.31 27.40
N GLU A 234 -3.85 2.42 26.48
CA GLU A 234 -4.06 2.78 25.06
C GLU A 234 -5.30 3.66 24.88
N LEU A 235 -5.18 4.71 24.07
CA LEU A 235 -6.30 5.57 23.68
C LEU A 235 -7.19 4.90 22.60
N ASP A 236 -7.98 3.93 23.02
CA ASP A 236 -8.79 3.05 22.16
C ASP A 236 -10.14 3.63 21.67
N SER A 237 -10.58 4.74 22.26
CA SER A 237 -11.92 5.28 22.02
C SER A 237 -11.99 6.79 22.17
N LEU A 238 -12.91 7.43 21.43
CA LEU A 238 -13.16 8.88 21.51
C LEU A 238 -13.48 9.31 22.94
N SER A 239 -14.23 8.49 23.67
CA SER A 239 -14.56 8.76 25.08
C SER A 239 -13.35 8.71 25.98
N ARG A 240 -12.43 7.75 25.77
CA ARG A 240 -11.18 7.68 26.53
C ARG A 240 -10.29 8.89 26.26
N ILE A 241 -10.15 9.29 25.00
CA ILE A 241 -9.43 10.52 24.60
C ILE A 241 -10.06 11.76 25.23
N ALA A 242 -11.39 11.87 25.24
CA ALA A 242 -12.10 12.98 25.87
C ALA A 242 -11.89 13.05 27.39
N ASN A 243 -11.77 11.91 28.05
CA ASN A 243 -11.53 11.83 29.49
C ASN A 243 -10.06 12.00 29.88
N THR A 244 -9.14 12.22 28.92
CA THR A 244 -7.72 12.44 29.22
C THR A 244 -7.55 13.69 30.08
N PRO A 245 -6.95 13.58 31.28
CA PRO A 245 -6.76 14.71 32.18
C PRO A 245 -5.62 15.60 31.69
N VAL A 246 -5.93 16.88 31.48
CA VAL A 246 -4.99 17.94 31.13
C VAL A 246 -4.75 18.81 32.35
N GLN A 247 -3.51 18.82 32.84
CA GLN A 247 -3.09 19.61 33.98
C GLN A 247 -2.86 21.07 33.60
N PHE A 248 -3.25 21.99 34.48
CA PHE A 248 -3.04 23.43 34.33
C PHE A 248 -2.67 24.10 35.66
N GLY A 249 -1.96 25.22 35.56
CA GLY A 249 -1.43 25.94 36.72
C GLY A 249 -0.36 25.15 37.49
N SER A 250 0.14 25.74 38.58
CA SER A 250 1.19 25.15 39.41
C SER A 250 0.68 24.29 40.57
N GLU A 251 -0.63 24.29 40.81
CA GLU A 251 -1.26 23.60 41.96
C GLU A 251 -1.81 22.21 41.60
N GLY A 252 -1.52 21.70 40.41
CA GLY A 252 -1.94 20.36 39.98
C GLY A 252 -3.44 20.25 39.66
N HIS A 253 -4.09 21.37 39.31
CA HIS A 253 -5.45 21.34 38.80
C HIS A 253 -5.49 20.59 37.46
N SER A 254 -6.58 19.87 37.20
CA SER A 254 -6.79 19.19 35.93
C SER A 254 -8.19 19.45 35.38
N VAL A 255 -8.29 19.42 34.06
CA VAL A 255 -9.52 19.50 33.29
C VAL A 255 -9.54 18.34 32.29
N GLN A 256 -10.72 17.84 31.92
CA GLN A 256 -10.80 16.80 30.90
C GLN A 256 -10.58 17.42 29.52
N LEU A 257 -9.93 16.68 28.61
CA LEU A 257 -9.69 17.17 27.25
C LEU A 257 -11.01 17.51 26.54
N GLY A 258 -12.06 16.71 26.75
CA GLY A 258 -13.40 16.96 26.18
C GLY A 258 -14.09 18.23 26.70
N ASP A 259 -13.67 18.77 27.85
CA ASP A 259 -14.20 20.04 28.34
C ASP A 259 -13.58 21.23 27.60
N ILE A 260 -12.39 21.08 27.02
CA ILE A 260 -11.60 22.14 26.38
C ILE A 260 -11.39 21.96 24.88
N ALA A 261 -11.83 20.83 24.31
CA ALA A 261 -11.67 20.50 22.91
C ALA A 261 -12.87 19.69 22.37
N THR A 262 -13.11 19.78 21.07
CA THR A 262 -14.07 18.93 20.36
C THR A 262 -13.31 17.80 19.69
N ILE A 263 -13.65 16.56 20.04
CA ILE A 263 -12.91 15.38 19.57
C ILE A 263 -13.81 14.59 18.63
N HIS A 264 -13.37 14.40 17.40
CA HIS A 264 -14.12 13.67 16.38
C HIS A 264 -13.19 12.88 15.47
N LYS A 265 -13.75 11.88 14.79
CA LYS A 265 -13.04 11.18 13.72
C LYS A 265 -13.04 12.06 12.47
N GLY A 266 -11.88 12.21 11.87
CA GLY A 266 -11.68 12.93 10.62
C GLY A 266 -10.76 12.15 9.69
N VAL A 267 -10.25 12.84 8.69
CA VAL A 267 -9.23 12.34 7.77
C VAL A 267 -8.07 13.31 7.74
N ALA A 268 -6.86 12.78 7.56
CA ALA A 268 -5.65 13.59 7.51
C ALA A 268 -5.71 14.59 6.35
N LEU A 269 -5.48 15.88 6.66
CA LEU A 269 -5.43 16.97 5.69
C LEU A 269 -4.01 17.58 5.61
N PRO A 270 -3.50 17.89 4.40
CA PRO A 270 -4.12 17.65 3.09
C PRO A 270 -4.20 16.16 2.74
N LEU A 271 -5.19 15.77 1.94
CA LEU A 271 -5.37 14.38 1.52
C LEU A 271 -4.10 13.88 0.81
N SER A 272 -3.57 12.74 1.24
CA SER A 272 -2.41 12.08 0.64
C SER A 272 -2.69 11.56 -0.77
N SER A 273 -3.94 11.16 -1.02
CA SER A 273 -4.43 10.69 -2.31
C SER A 273 -5.89 11.09 -2.48
N LEU A 274 -6.25 11.62 -3.65
CA LEU A 274 -7.63 11.98 -4.00
C LEU A 274 -7.94 11.40 -5.38
N VAL A 275 -8.99 10.58 -5.45
CA VAL A 275 -9.53 10.08 -6.72
C VAL A 275 -10.92 10.66 -6.94
N ILE A 276 -11.18 11.08 -8.18
CA ILE A 276 -12.45 11.62 -8.62
C ILE A 276 -12.91 10.79 -9.82
N ALA A 277 -14.06 10.13 -9.68
CA ALA A 277 -14.74 9.40 -10.75
C ALA A 277 -16.00 10.18 -11.14
N ASP A 278 -16.12 10.58 -12.40
CA ASP A 278 -17.27 11.35 -12.91
C ASP A 278 -17.62 12.60 -12.07
N GLY A 279 -16.61 13.29 -11.56
CA GLY A 279 -16.78 14.50 -10.75
C GLY A 279 -17.16 14.23 -9.29
N LYS A 280 -17.23 12.97 -8.85
CA LYS A 280 -17.52 12.55 -7.48
C LYS A 280 -16.28 11.93 -6.81
N PRO A 281 -16.04 12.20 -5.52
CA PRO A 281 -14.97 11.56 -4.76
C PRO A 281 -15.14 10.04 -4.71
N ALA A 282 -14.02 9.31 -4.88
CA ALA A 282 -14.03 7.87 -4.96
C ALA A 282 -12.80 7.24 -4.29
N VAL A 283 -12.94 5.97 -3.89
CA VAL A 283 -11.83 5.07 -3.60
C VAL A 283 -11.77 4.05 -4.73
N THR A 284 -10.61 3.91 -5.36
CA THR A 284 -10.42 3.02 -6.50
C THR A 284 -9.58 1.83 -6.12
N LEU A 285 -10.00 0.65 -6.56
CA LEU A 285 -9.29 -0.61 -6.44
C LEU A 285 -8.83 -1.05 -7.83
N GLY A 286 -7.52 -1.24 -7.99
CA GLY A 286 -6.89 -1.79 -9.19
C GLY A 286 -6.43 -3.22 -8.90
N MET A 287 -6.89 -4.19 -9.68
CA MET A 287 -6.64 -5.60 -9.41
C MET A 287 -5.57 -6.17 -10.34
N PHE A 288 -4.58 -6.85 -9.75
CA PHE A 288 -3.63 -7.69 -10.46
C PHE A 288 -4.05 -9.16 -10.42
N VAL A 289 -3.90 -9.85 -11.54
CA VAL A 289 -4.27 -11.26 -11.70
C VAL A 289 -3.03 -12.05 -12.06
N ARG A 290 -2.85 -13.20 -11.42
CA ARG A 290 -1.68 -14.06 -11.64
C ARG A 290 -1.58 -14.49 -13.10
N ASP A 291 -0.36 -14.49 -13.63
CA ASP A 291 0.02 -14.91 -14.98
C ASP A 291 -0.50 -16.31 -15.40
N SER A 292 -0.68 -17.20 -14.44
CA SER A 292 -1.15 -18.57 -14.67
C SER A 292 -2.66 -18.69 -14.83
N VAL A 293 -3.41 -17.60 -14.66
CA VAL A 293 -4.87 -17.60 -14.60
C VAL A 293 -5.47 -16.99 -15.86
N ARG A 294 -6.58 -17.57 -16.29
CA ARG A 294 -7.39 -17.07 -17.39
C ARG A 294 -8.23 -15.87 -16.93
N ILE A 295 -7.89 -14.68 -17.44
CA ILE A 295 -8.53 -13.41 -17.07
C ILE A 295 -10.04 -13.41 -17.37
N ASP A 296 -10.48 -14.11 -18.42
CA ASP A 296 -11.90 -14.20 -18.79
C ASP A 296 -12.77 -14.94 -17.75
N HIS A 297 -12.21 -15.96 -17.09
CA HIS A 297 -12.90 -16.68 -16.00
C HIS A 297 -12.84 -15.88 -14.70
N TRP A 298 -11.68 -15.28 -14.41
CA TRP A 298 -11.50 -14.45 -13.23
C TRP A 298 -12.44 -13.23 -13.26
N SER A 299 -12.55 -12.55 -14.40
CA SER A 299 -13.39 -11.36 -14.57
C SER A 299 -14.88 -11.67 -14.36
N GLN A 300 -15.34 -12.87 -14.75
CA GLN A 300 -16.71 -13.32 -14.47
C GLN A 300 -16.96 -13.52 -12.97
N ALA A 301 -15.99 -14.11 -12.26
CA ALA A 301 -16.08 -14.27 -10.80
C ALA A 301 -16.03 -12.91 -10.08
N ALA A 302 -15.16 -12.00 -10.53
CA ALA A 302 -15.06 -10.63 -10.01
C ALA A 302 -16.36 -9.87 -10.22
N LYS A 303 -16.96 -9.94 -11.40
CA LYS A 303 -18.24 -9.32 -11.69
C LYS A 303 -19.37 -9.85 -10.81
N ALA A 304 -19.45 -11.17 -10.62
CA ALA A 304 -20.44 -11.77 -9.73
C ALA A 304 -20.27 -11.28 -8.27
N ALA A 305 -19.02 -11.16 -7.80
CA ALA A 305 -18.73 -10.62 -6.47
C ALA A 305 -19.08 -9.13 -6.34
N LEU A 306 -18.88 -8.33 -7.41
CA LEU A 306 -19.29 -6.93 -7.47
C LEU A 306 -20.82 -6.79 -7.42
N ASP A 307 -21.53 -7.56 -8.24
CA ASP A 307 -23.00 -7.56 -8.30
C ASP A 307 -23.63 -7.96 -6.94
N GLU A 308 -23.00 -8.90 -6.21
CA GLU A 308 -23.42 -9.29 -4.86
C GLU A 308 -23.05 -8.21 -3.81
N PHE A 309 -21.90 -7.56 -3.96
CA PHE A 309 -21.47 -6.50 -3.06
C PHE A 309 -22.37 -5.26 -3.17
N GLU A 310 -22.73 -4.87 -4.40
CA GLU A 310 -23.60 -3.73 -4.68
C GLU A 310 -24.99 -3.89 -4.04
N GLN A 311 -25.52 -5.12 -3.96
CA GLN A 311 -26.80 -5.41 -3.28
C GLN A 311 -26.78 -5.18 -1.76
N ASN A 312 -25.60 -5.18 -1.14
CA ASN A 312 -25.42 -5.02 0.30
C ASN A 312 -24.80 -3.66 0.67
N LEU A 313 -24.68 -2.77 -0.31
CA LEU A 313 -24.01 -1.48 -0.15
C LEU A 313 -24.93 -0.47 0.52
N ALA A 314 -24.34 0.52 1.21
CA ALA A 314 -25.10 1.62 1.77
C ALA A 314 -25.66 2.52 0.66
N ASP A 315 -26.82 3.15 0.88
CA ASP A 315 -27.55 3.93 -0.12
C ASP A 315 -26.74 5.11 -0.75
N ASP A 316 -25.69 5.58 -0.08
CA ASP A 316 -24.87 6.73 -0.50
C ASP A 316 -23.59 6.35 -1.28
N VAL A 317 -23.32 5.05 -1.47
CA VAL A 317 -22.13 4.55 -2.17
C VAL A 317 -22.56 3.75 -3.39
N SER A 318 -21.94 4.03 -4.53
CA SER A 318 -22.14 3.28 -5.77
C SER A 318 -20.85 2.64 -6.26
N VAL A 319 -20.96 1.49 -6.93
CA VAL A 319 -19.82 0.80 -7.55
C VAL A 319 -19.79 1.16 -9.04
N GLN A 320 -18.62 1.54 -9.54
CA GLN A 320 -18.41 1.83 -10.96
C GLN A 320 -17.18 1.07 -11.48
N THR A 321 -17.35 0.31 -12.55
CA THR A 321 -16.22 -0.30 -13.26
C THR A 321 -15.61 0.73 -14.19
N LEU A 322 -14.37 1.15 -13.93
CA LEU A 322 -13.64 2.12 -14.74
C LEU A 322 -12.90 1.45 -15.90
N PHE A 323 -12.38 0.25 -15.69
CA PHE A 323 -11.63 -0.51 -16.68
C PHE A 323 -11.82 -2.02 -16.48
N ASP A 324 -11.92 -2.77 -17.56
CA ASP A 324 -11.98 -4.24 -17.59
C ASP A 324 -11.22 -4.72 -18.83
N GLN A 325 -10.13 -5.47 -18.62
CA GLN A 325 -9.24 -5.93 -19.71
C GLN A 325 -9.91 -6.96 -20.61
N ASN A 326 -10.96 -7.65 -20.16
CA ASN A 326 -11.63 -8.68 -20.96
C ASN A 326 -12.71 -8.09 -21.90
N ARG A 327 -12.95 -6.77 -21.88
CA ARG A 327 -14.09 -6.13 -22.54
C ARG A 327 -13.79 -5.51 -23.90
#